data_AF-A0A496Z4D0-F1
#
_entry.id   AF-A0A496Z4D0-F1
#
_cell.length_a   1.000
_cell.length_b   1.000
_cell.length_c   1.000
_cell.angle_alpha   90.00
_cell.angle_beta   90.00
_cell.angle_gamma   90.00
#
_symmetry.space_group_name_H-M   'P 1'
#
loop_
_entity.id
_entity.type
_entity.pdbx_description
1 polymer ?
#
loop_
_entity_poly.entity_id
_entity_poly.type
_entity_poly.pdbx_seq_one_letter_code
_entity_poly.pdbx_strand_id
1 'polypeptide(L)'
;MTTRQLEVYVKKRFDMGICEFMKHKVEAESLYDYELASLLNVDGAFISKLRKAFGIKRANGFPRRFESTYGKGAVDTFKKIIENPDNTLIDVASHFGFSREYARQVYKKLYGRPYTEIFREKILARKRKKLEAKMKSTRFVSLAEVIEKMSCLGFVPRITNKGPAFTIFVNGYKLALRCTSKPILLGRKHYFRISNGIGSNMDYDFVICLCMNNGKSTHYVIPRHAMPRYGVSIPIEAGPLESKYAKFREAWHLLAHENRREEVS
;
A
#
# COMPACT_ATOMS: atom_id res chain seq x y z
N MET A 1 -37.00 -49.74 -7.07
CA MET A 1 -37.79 -48.64 -6.50
C MET A 1 -38.12 -47.64 -7.61
N THR A 2 -39.38 -47.24 -7.76
CA THR A 2 -39.81 -46.25 -8.78
C THR A 2 -39.67 -44.81 -8.26
N THR A 3 -39.72 -43.81 -9.14
CA THR A 3 -39.60 -42.39 -8.76
C THR A 3 -40.67 -41.95 -7.76
N ARG A 4 -41.92 -42.40 -7.94
CA ARG A 4 -43.02 -42.14 -6.98
C ARG A 4 -42.79 -42.78 -5.62
N GLN A 5 -42.26 -44.00 -5.58
CA GLN A 5 -41.92 -44.67 -4.32
C GLN A 5 -40.79 -43.92 -3.59
N LEU A 6 -39.81 -43.42 -4.33
CA LEU A 6 -38.73 -42.61 -3.76
C LEU A 6 -39.22 -41.24 -3.27
N GLU A 7 -40.13 -40.59 -3.99
CA GLU A 7 -40.77 -39.35 -3.52
C GLU A 7 -41.50 -39.54 -2.20
N VAL A 8 -42.32 -40.58 -2.08
CA VAL A 8 -43.04 -40.90 -0.84
C VAL A 8 -42.05 -41.19 0.29
N TYR A 9 -40.99 -41.95 0.02
CA TYR A 9 -39.96 -42.27 1.00
C TYR A 9 -39.22 -41.02 1.49
N VAL A 10 -38.76 -40.17 0.57
CA VAL A 10 -38.03 -38.93 0.90
C VAL A 10 -38.94 -37.98 1.67
N LYS A 11 -40.19 -37.81 1.26
CA LYS A 11 -41.17 -36.99 1.96
C LYS A 11 -41.42 -37.50 3.38
N LYS A 12 -41.57 -38.82 3.56
CA LYS A 12 -41.79 -39.43 4.89
C LYS A 12 -40.57 -39.32 5.81
N ARG A 13 -39.35 -39.43 5.26
CA ARG A 13 -38.11 -39.50 6.06
C ARG A 13 -37.48 -38.14 6.33
N PHE A 14 -37.57 -37.21 5.39
CA PHE A 14 -36.87 -35.92 5.44
C PHE A 14 -37.82 -34.71 5.38
N ASP A 15 -39.13 -34.94 5.31
CA ASP A 15 -40.17 -33.90 5.26
C ASP A 15 -39.94 -32.83 4.16
N MET A 16 -39.50 -33.29 2.99
CA MET A 16 -39.21 -32.43 1.84
C MET A 16 -39.47 -33.15 0.52
N GLY A 17 -39.62 -32.39 -0.57
CA GLY A 17 -39.74 -32.95 -1.91
C GLY A 17 -38.44 -33.60 -2.40
N ILE A 18 -38.52 -34.61 -3.28
CA ILE A 18 -37.32 -35.28 -3.81
C ILE A 18 -36.35 -34.31 -4.51
N CYS A 19 -36.89 -33.32 -5.22
CA CYS A 19 -36.09 -32.31 -5.90
C CYS A 19 -35.37 -31.40 -4.90
N GLU A 20 -36.09 -30.93 -3.87
CA GLU A 20 -35.52 -30.11 -2.78
C GLU A 20 -34.46 -30.88 -1.99
N PHE A 21 -34.74 -32.14 -1.67
CA PHE A 21 -33.79 -33.04 -1.03
C PHE A 21 -32.51 -33.18 -1.84
N MET A 22 -32.63 -33.50 -3.12
CA MET A 22 -31.48 -33.64 -4.02
C MET A 22 -30.69 -32.34 -4.10
N LYS A 23 -31.38 -31.20 -4.23
CA LYS A 23 -30.74 -29.89 -4.30
C LYS A 23 -29.99 -29.57 -3.01
N HIS A 24 -30.62 -29.75 -1.85
CA HIS A 24 -30.01 -29.53 -0.55
C HIS A 24 -28.77 -30.42 -0.35
N LYS A 25 -28.87 -31.73 -0.60
CA LYS A 25 -27.77 -32.65 -0.39
C LYS A 25 -26.59 -32.44 -1.35
N VAL A 26 -26.86 -32.04 -2.60
CA VAL A 26 -25.81 -31.80 -3.60
C VAL A 26 -25.18 -30.41 -3.46
N GLU A 27 -25.98 -29.38 -3.20
CA GLU A 27 -25.50 -27.98 -3.17
C GLU A 27 -25.01 -27.56 -1.77
N ALA A 28 -25.74 -27.91 -0.71
CA ALA A 28 -25.37 -27.53 0.66
C ALA A 28 -24.38 -28.53 1.29
N GLU A 29 -24.63 -29.83 1.15
CA GLU A 29 -23.81 -30.89 1.77
C GLU A 29 -22.71 -31.44 0.84
N SER A 30 -22.71 -31.03 -0.44
CA SER A 30 -21.73 -31.48 -1.44
C SER A 30 -21.59 -33.02 -1.55
N LEU A 31 -22.70 -33.75 -1.38
CA LEU A 31 -22.72 -35.21 -1.51
C LEU A 31 -22.60 -35.64 -2.98
N TYR A 32 -21.86 -36.72 -3.22
CA TYR A 32 -21.76 -37.35 -4.52
C TYR A 32 -22.96 -38.27 -4.82
N ASP A 33 -23.20 -38.52 -6.11
CA ASP A 33 -24.30 -39.39 -6.58
C ASP A 33 -24.28 -40.78 -5.90
N TYR A 34 -23.10 -41.35 -5.60
CA TYR A 34 -22.98 -42.65 -4.92
C TYR A 34 -23.31 -42.58 -3.41
N GLU A 35 -23.05 -41.45 -2.75
CA GLU A 35 -23.39 -41.25 -1.34
C GLU A 35 -24.91 -41.09 -1.19
N LEU A 36 -25.53 -40.36 -2.11
CA LEU A 36 -26.98 -40.24 -2.23
C LEU A 36 -27.64 -41.59 -2.52
N ALA A 37 -27.06 -42.37 -3.42
CA ALA A 37 -27.50 -43.72 -3.75
C ALA A 37 -27.48 -44.62 -2.52
N SER A 38 -26.38 -44.58 -1.75
CA SER A 38 -26.28 -45.31 -0.48
C SER A 38 -27.29 -44.82 0.56
N LEU A 39 -27.52 -43.51 0.68
CA LEU A 39 -28.44 -42.94 1.67
C LEU A 39 -29.90 -43.29 1.38
N LEU A 40 -30.25 -43.36 0.09
CA LEU A 40 -31.60 -43.68 -0.39
C LEU A 40 -31.78 -45.17 -0.67
N ASN A 41 -30.72 -45.97 -0.51
CA ASN A 41 -30.68 -47.40 -0.84
C ASN A 41 -31.18 -47.69 -2.28
N VAL A 42 -30.63 -46.97 -3.25
CA VAL A 42 -30.93 -47.11 -4.69
C VAL A 42 -29.65 -47.19 -5.51
N ASP A 43 -29.80 -47.51 -6.80
CA ASP A 43 -28.67 -47.53 -7.73
C ASP A 43 -28.14 -46.12 -8.05
N GLY A 44 -26.82 -46.01 -8.20
CA GLY A 44 -26.14 -44.75 -8.50
C GLY A 44 -26.49 -44.18 -9.88
N ALA A 45 -26.74 -45.02 -10.88
CA ALA A 45 -27.15 -44.54 -12.20
C ALA A 45 -28.56 -43.95 -12.16
N PHE A 46 -29.44 -44.47 -11.29
CA PHE A 46 -30.76 -43.90 -11.05
C PHE A 46 -30.66 -42.47 -10.48
N ILE A 47 -29.84 -42.24 -9.45
CA ILE A 47 -29.60 -40.90 -8.89
C ILE A 47 -29.00 -39.95 -9.93
N SER A 48 -28.05 -40.42 -10.73
CA SER A 48 -27.43 -39.60 -11.79
C SER A 48 -28.45 -39.16 -12.86
N LYS A 49 -29.37 -40.06 -13.27
CA LYS A 49 -30.48 -39.72 -14.18
C LYS A 49 -31.43 -38.71 -13.54
N LEU A 50 -31.81 -38.94 -12.29
CA LEU A 50 -32.72 -38.08 -11.53
C LEU A 50 -32.15 -36.66 -11.36
N ARG A 51 -30.88 -36.55 -10.97
CA ARG A 51 -30.15 -35.28 -10.86
C ARG A 51 -30.16 -34.49 -12.18
N LYS A 52 -29.89 -35.18 -13.30
CA LYS A 52 -29.92 -34.56 -14.64
C LYS A 52 -31.33 -34.10 -15.00
N ALA A 53 -32.36 -34.89 -14.71
CA ALA A 53 -33.76 -34.53 -14.97
C ALA A 53 -34.19 -33.26 -14.21
N PHE A 54 -33.65 -33.05 -13.00
CA PHE A 54 -33.90 -31.84 -12.20
C PHE A 54 -32.96 -30.67 -12.54
N GLY A 55 -32.06 -30.81 -13.51
CA GLY A 55 -31.12 -29.74 -13.88
C GLY A 55 -30.06 -29.43 -12.80
N ILE A 56 -29.86 -30.31 -11.82
CA ILE A 56 -28.94 -30.10 -10.70
C ILE A 56 -27.51 -30.41 -11.16
N LYS A 57 -26.57 -29.48 -10.97
CA LYS A 57 -25.15 -29.71 -11.29
C LYS A 57 -24.53 -30.67 -10.28
N ARG A 58 -23.46 -31.37 -10.65
CA ARG A 58 -22.73 -32.23 -9.70
C ARG A 58 -22.14 -31.38 -8.56
N ALA A 59 -22.11 -31.96 -7.37
CA ALA A 59 -21.44 -31.36 -6.23
C ALA A 59 -19.97 -31.05 -6.58
N ASN A 60 -19.53 -29.83 -6.26
CA ASN A 60 -18.10 -29.54 -6.25
C ASN A 60 -17.52 -30.10 -4.94
N GLY A 61 -17.16 -31.38 -4.92
CA GLY A 61 -16.60 -32.01 -3.71
C GLY A 61 -15.14 -31.63 -3.42
N PHE A 62 -14.59 -30.60 -4.08
CA PHE A 62 -13.26 -30.09 -3.77
C PHE A 62 -13.13 -29.51 -2.36
N PRO A 63 -13.99 -28.58 -1.89
CA PRO A 63 -13.91 -28.03 -0.53
C PRO A 63 -13.92 -29.13 0.53
N ARG A 64 -14.85 -30.09 0.41
CA ARG A 64 -14.94 -31.22 1.34
C ARG A 64 -13.67 -32.08 1.37
N ARG A 65 -13.09 -32.40 0.21
CA ARG A 65 -11.80 -33.12 0.15
C ARG A 65 -10.67 -32.30 0.74
N PHE A 66 -10.63 -31.01 0.46
CA PHE A 66 -9.62 -30.10 1.00
C PHE A 66 -9.69 -30.03 2.53
N GLU A 67 -10.89 -29.90 3.11
CA GLU A 67 -11.07 -29.94 4.57
C GLU A 67 -10.77 -31.31 5.17
N SER A 68 -11.09 -32.40 4.47
CA SER A 68 -10.72 -33.75 4.91
C SER A 68 -9.20 -33.95 4.97
N THR A 69 -8.44 -33.28 4.09
CA THR A 69 -6.98 -33.39 4.04
C THR A 69 -6.28 -32.43 5.01
N TYR A 70 -6.77 -31.19 5.11
CA TYR A 70 -6.08 -30.11 5.82
C TYR A 70 -6.78 -29.65 7.12
N GLY A 71 -7.89 -30.29 7.48
CA GLY A 71 -8.67 -30.00 8.67
C GLY A 71 -9.92 -29.16 8.40
N LYS A 72 -10.88 -29.25 9.33
CA LYS A 72 -12.13 -28.48 9.30
C LYS A 72 -11.83 -26.98 9.29
N GLY A 73 -12.46 -26.23 8.36
CA GLY A 73 -12.22 -24.80 8.20
C GLY A 73 -10.97 -24.44 7.39
N ALA A 74 -10.26 -25.42 6.81
CA ALA A 74 -9.10 -25.17 5.96
C ALA A 74 -9.43 -24.28 4.76
N VAL A 75 -10.63 -24.40 4.19
CA VAL A 75 -11.08 -23.57 3.07
C VAL A 75 -11.19 -22.11 3.49
N ASP A 76 -11.78 -21.84 4.65
CA ASP A 76 -11.92 -20.47 5.15
C ASP A 76 -10.58 -19.87 5.54
N THR A 77 -9.68 -20.68 6.14
CA THR A 77 -8.31 -20.27 6.42
C THR A 77 -7.55 -19.94 5.13
N PHE A 78 -7.71 -20.75 4.09
CA PHE A 78 -7.13 -20.46 2.76
C PHE A 78 -7.63 -19.11 2.22
N LYS A 79 -8.94 -18.86 2.30
CA LYS A 79 -9.55 -17.59 1.87
C LYS A 79 -9.00 -16.41 2.66
N LYS A 80 -9.00 -16.48 4.00
CA LYS A 80 -8.48 -15.43 4.88
C LYS A 80 -7.04 -15.06 4.56
N ILE A 81 -6.17 -16.07 4.35
CA ILE A 81 -4.76 -15.81 4.04
C ILE A 81 -4.65 -15.16 2.65
N ILE A 82 -5.34 -15.69 1.62
CA ILE A 82 -5.18 -15.19 0.25
C ILE A 82 -5.86 -13.86 -0.01
N GLU A 83 -6.90 -13.50 0.76
CA GLU A 83 -7.60 -12.22 0.64
C GLU A 83 -6.79 -11.07 1.26
N ASN A 84 -5.90 -11.35 2.23
CA ASN A 84 -4.99 -10.34 2.76
C ASN A 84 -4.09 -9.77 1.63
N PRO A 85 -4.08 -8.44 1.40
CA PRO A 85 -3.32 -7.82 0.31
C PRO A 85 -1.81 -8.05 0.38
N ASP A 86 -1.27 -8.24 1.58
CA ASP A 86 0.17 -8.41 1.80
C ASP A 86 0.61 -9.86 1.54
N ASN A 87 -0.33 -10.81 1.61
CA ASN A 87 -0.06 -12.23 1.37
C ASN A 87 -0.14 -12.63 -0.12
N THR A 88 0.55 -13.71 -0.44
CA THR A 88 0.74 -14.31 -1.76
C THR A 88 0.37 -15.80 -1.74
N LEU A 89 0.37 -16.43 -2.92
CA LEU A 89 0.22 -17.88 -3.02
C LEU A 89 1.32 -18.66 -2.29
N ILE A 90 2.50 -18.06 -2.08
CA ILE A 90 3.60 -18.69 -1.35
C ILE A 90 3.24 -18.76 0.14
N ASP A 91 2.70 -17.68 0.71
CA ASP A 91 2.34 -17.64 2.13
C ASP A 91 1.27 -18.68 2.47
N VAL A 92 0.28 -18.85 1.57
CA VAL A 92 -0.73 -19.90 1.69
C VAL A 92 -0.09 -21.30 1.56
N ALA A 93 0.77 -21.49 0.56
CA ALA A 93 1.48 -22.74 0.35
C ALA A 93 2.31 -23.16 1.57
N SER A 94 3.05 -22.23 2.16
CA SER A 94 3.81 -22.42 3.39
C SER A 94 2.91 -22.78 4.57
N HIS A 95 1.76 -22.11 4.74
CA HIS A 95 0.83 -22.41 5.83
C HIS A 95 0.30 -23.85 5.79
N PHE A 96 -0.02 -24.36 4.61
CA PHE A 96 -0.60 -25.70 4.45
C PHE A 96 0.44 -26.78 4.10
N GLY A 97 1.73 -26.44 3.99
CA GLY A 97 2.80 -27.38 3.68
C GLY A 97 2.74 -27.95 2.26
N PHE A 98 2.24 -27.20 1.27
CA PHE A 98 2.18 -27.64 -0.13
C PHE A 98 2.88 -26.66 -1.09
N SER A 99 2.97 -27.01 -2.38
CA SER A 99 3.63 -26.16 -3.37
C SER A 99 2.79 -24.94 -3.76
N ARG A 100 3.46 -23.86 -4.16
CA ARG A 100 2.81 -22.65 -4.72
C ARG A 100 1.91 -22.98 -5.92
N GLU A 101 2.31 -23.93 -6.75
CA GLU A 101 1.53 -24.33 -7.92
C GLU A 101 0.23 -25.04 -7.51
N TYR A 102 0.28 -25.89 -6.47
CA TYR A 102 -0.93 -26.45 -5.90
C TYR A 102 -1.82 -25.34 -5.31
N ALA A 103 -1.25 -24.35 -4.62
CA ALA A 103 -2.00 -23.18 -4.14
C ALA A 103 -2.76 -22.47 -5.29
N ARG A 104 -2.13 -22.31 -6.45
CA ARG A 104 -2.75 -21.73 -7.66
C ARG A 104 -3.93 -22.56 -8.15
N GLN A 105 -3.79 -23.88 -8.15
CA GLN A 105 -4.87 -24.81 -8.55
C GLN A 105 -6.03 -24.78 -7.56
N VAL A 106 -5.74 -24.79 -6.25
CA VAL A 106 -6.75 -24.64 -5.19
C VAL A 106 -7.49 -23.32 -5.35
N TYR A 107 -6.78 -22.21 -5.56
CA TYR A 107 -7.38 -20.91 -5.81
C TYR A 107 -8.36 -20.96 -6.99
N LYS A 108 -7.95 -21.52 -8.13
CA LYS A 108 -8.84 -21.65 -9.31
C LYS A 108 -10.07 -22.49 -9.02
N LYS A 109 -9.95 -23.57 -8.23
CA LYS A 109 -11.08 -24.43 -7.84
C LYS A 109 -12.05 -23.75 -6.86
N LEU A 110 -11.55 -22.88 -5.98
CA LEU A 110 -12.38 -22.16 -5.00
C LEU A 110 -13.05 -20.92 -5.58
N TYR A 111 -12.34 -20.14 -6.40
CA TYR A 111 -12.81 -18.86 -6.90
C TYR A 111 -13.34 -18.91 -8.34
N GLY A 112 -13.15 -20.03 -9.05
CA GLY A 112 -13.58 -20.18 -10.44
C GLY A 112 -12.79 -19.35 -11.46
N ARG A 113 -11.79 -18.59 -11.02
CA ARG A 113 -10.98 -17.67 -11.86
C ARG A 113 -9.48 -17.79 -11.60
N PRO A 114 -8.62 -17.38 -12.55
CA PRO A 114 -7.17 -17.38 -12.35
C PRO A 114 -6.70 -16.35 -11.31
N TYR A 115 -5.69 -16.71 -10.51
CA TYR A 115 -5.09 -15.79 -9.52
C TYR A 115 -4.41 -14.56 -10.15
N THR A 116 -4.04 -14.62 -11.44
CA THR A 116 -3.36 -13.53 -12.15
C THR A 116 -4.16 -12.23 -12.17
N GLU A 117 -5.50 -12.31 -12.13
CA GLU A 117 -6.38 -11.14 -12.07
C GLU A 117 -6.19 -10.39 -10.75
N ILE A 118 -6.37 -11.09 -9.62
CA ILE A 118 -6.17 -10.52 -8.27
C ILE A 118 -4.73 -10.08 -8.03
N PHE A 119 -3.75 -10.82 -8.57
CA PHE A 119 -2.35 -10.45 -8.41
C PHE A 119 -2.04 -9.06 -8.99
N ARG A 120 -2.64 -8.70 -10.13
CA ARG A 120 -2.50 -7.35 -10.72
C ARG A 120 -3.10 -6.28 -9.81
N GLU A 121 -4.28 -6.53 -9.27
CA GLU A 121 -4.94 -5.62 -8.33
C GLU A 121 -4.10 -5.41 -7.07
N LYS A 122 -3.56 -6.49 -6.48
CA LYS A 122 -2.66 -6.43 -5.32
C LYS A 122 -1.39 -5.63 -5.62
N ILE A 123 -0.79 -5.79 -6.80
CA ILE A 123 0.37 -4.99 -7.21
C ILE A 123 0.03 -3.50 -7.26
N LEU A 124 -1.11 -3.15 -7.87
CA LEU A 124 -1.55 -1.76 -7.96
C LEU A 124 -1.81 -1.16 -6.57
N ALA A 125 -2.47 -1.90 -5.69
CA ALA A 125 -2.69 -1.49 -4.31
C ALA A 125 -1.37 -1.26 -3.56
N ARG A 126 -0.39 -2.17 -3.69
CA ARG A 126 0.95 -2.02 -3.09
C ARG A 126 1.69 -0.81 -3.65
N LYS A 127 1.58 -0.54 -4.97
CA LYS A 127 2.17 0.66 -5.59
C LYS A 127 1.54 1.94 -5.03
N ARG A 128 0.21 2.00 -4.89
CA ARG A 128 -0.49 3.13 -4.26
C ARG A 128 -0.07 3.33 -2.81
N LYS A 129 -0.06 2.27 -2.00
CA LYS A 129 0.40 2.31 -0.60
C LYS A 129 1.84 2.80 -0.48
N LYS A 130 2.73 2.39 -1.38
CA LYS A 130 4.11 2.91 -1.46
C LYS A 130 4.17 4.40 -1.85
N LEU A 131 3.32 4.83 -2.77
CA LEU A 131 3.24 6.24 -3.17
C LEU A 131 2.72 7.11 -2.01
N GLU A 132 1.65 6.68 -1.35
CA GLU A 132 1.10 7.34 -0.16
C GLU A 132 2.13 7.40 0.97
N ALA A 133 2.86 6.31 1.23
CA ALA A 133 3.94 6.31 2.22
C ALA A 133 5.08 7.27 1.84
N LYS A 134 5.41 7.39 0.55
CA LYS A 134 6.38 8.39 0.06
C LYS A 134 5.85 9.82 0.25
N MET A 135 4.59 10.07 -0.09
CA MET A 135 3.94 11.38 0.10
C MET A 135 3.82 11.76 1.58
N LYS A 136 3.59 10.79 2.46
CA LYS A 136 3.60 10.96 3.92
C LYS A 136 5.01 11.12 4.52
N SER A 137 6.08 10.96 3.75
CA SER A 137 7.41 11.25 4.28
C SER A 137 7.48 12.74 4.62
N THR A 138 7.98 13.07 5.82
CA THR A 138 8.14 14.45 6.29
C THR A 138 8.83 15.33 5.25
N ARG A 139 9.73 14.74 4.46
CA ARG A 139 10.46 15.39 3.37
C ARG A 139 9.56 15.91 2.24
N PHE A 140 8.52 15.18 1.86
CA PHE A 140 7.58 15.61 0.82
C PHE A 140 6.61 16.67 1.32
N VAL A 141 6.14 16.54 2.57
CA VAL A 141 5.30 17.55 3.23
C VAL A 141 6.05 18.87 3.34
N SER A 142 7.28 18.83 3.85
CA SER A 142 8.14 20.00 3.92
C SER A 142 8.48 20.60 2.55
N LEU A 143 8.62 19.76 1.52
CA LEU A 143 8.85 20.25 0.16
C LEU A 143 7.61 20.96 -0.39
N ALA A 144 6.42 20.38 -0.20
CA ALA A 144 5.16 20.99 -0.62
C ALA A 144 4.93 22.35 0.05
N GLU A 145 5.19 22.44 1.36
CA GLU A 145 5.10 23.67 2.13
C GLU A 145 6.02 24.77 1.59
N VAL A 146 7.27 24.42 1.25
CA VAL A 146 8.24 25.36 0.68
C VAL A 146 7.80 25.83 -0.70
N ILE A 147 7.32 24.92 -1.56
CA ILE A 147 6.79 25.27 -2.90
C ILE A 147 5.61 26.22 -2.79
N GLU A 148 4.66 25.93 -1.90
CA GLU A 148 3.49 26.75 -1.68
C GLU A 148 3.89 28.14 -1.20
N LYS A 149 4.80 28.22 -0.22
CA LYS A 149 5.35 29.49 0.28
C LYS A 149 6.01 30.30 -0.84
N MET A 150 6.84 29.67 -1.66
CA MET A 150 7.48 30.31 -2.81
C MET A 150 6.46 30.82 -3.83
N SER A 151 5.41 30.03 -4.09
CA SER A 151 4.35 30.39 -5.04
C SER A 151 3.55 31.60 -4.53
N CYS A 152 3.21 31.65 -3.24
CA CYS A 152 2.57 32.80 -2.61
C CYS A 152 3.43 34.08 -2.65
N LEU A 153 4.75 33.94 -2.78
CA LEU A 153 5.68 35.06 -2.94
C LEU A 153 5.93 35.44 -4.42
N GLY A 154 5.21 34.82 -5.36
CA GLY A 154 5.32 35.12 -6.79
C GLY A 154 6.45 34.40 -7.51
N PHE A 155 7.14 33.45 -6.87
CA PHE A 155 8.15 32.62 -7.54
C PHE A 155 7.49 31.45 -8.28
N VAL A 156 8.11 31.01 -9.37
CA VAL A 156 7.67 29.84 -10.15
C VAL A 156 8.70 28.70 -10.00
N PRO A 157 8.65 27.90 -8.92
CA PRO A 157 9.62 26.82 -8.68
C PRO A 157 9.46 25.66 -9.66
N ARG A 158 10.57 25.26 -10.28
CA ARG A 158 10.68 24.02 -11.06
C ARG A 158 11.41 22.97 -10.26
N ILE A 159 10.87 21.75 -10.22
CA ILE A 159 11.45 20.67 -9.41
C ILE A 159 11.93 19.56 -10.33
N THR A 160 13.15 19.10 -10.07
CA THR A 160 13.67 17.91 -10.71
C THR A 160 14.01 16.85 -9.68
N ASN A 161 13.70 15.60 -10.02
CA ASN A 161 14.02 14.43 -9.23
C ASN A 161 15.21 13.69 -9.87
N LYS A 162 16.41 14.25 -9.72
CA LYS A 162 17.66 13.58 -10.14
C LYS A 162 18.34 12.99 -8.90
N GLY A 163 17.95 11.76 -8.55
CA GLY A 163 18.59 10.97 -7.48
C GLY A 163 17.94 11.11 -6.09
N PRO A 164 18.69 10.91 -4.99
CA PRO A 164 18.14 10.85 -3.63
C PRO A 164 17.71 12.21 -3.06
N ALA A 165 17.76 13.30 -3.83
CA ALA A 165 17.36 14.63 -3.39
C ALA A 165 16.59 15.41 -4.46
N PHE A 166 15.53 16.08 -4.01
CA PHE A 166 14.84 17.09 -4.81
C PHE A 166 15.73 18.31 -4.97
N THR A 167 15.84 18.77 -6.21
CA THR A 167 16.48 20.04 -6.54
C THR A 167 15.40 21.00 -7.01
N ILE A 168 15.32 22.17 -6.38
CA ILE A 168 14.37 23.24 -6.72
C ILE A 168 15.13 24.27 -7.56
N PHE A 169 14.52 24.76 -8.63
CA PHE A 169 15.04 25.83 -9.47
C PHE A 169 14.09 27.02 -9.48
N VAL A 170 14.60 28.21 -9.19
CA VAL A 170 13.86 29.48 -9.25
C VAL A 170 14.77 30.57 -9.75
N ASN A 171 14.31 31.36 -10.73
CA ASN A 171 15.03 32.53 -11.26
C ASN A 171 16.49 32.24 -11.64
N GLY A 172 16.75 31.07 -12.22
CA GLY A 172 18.10 30.63 -12.60
C GLY A 172 18.95 30.05 -11.45
N TYR A 173 18.51 30.17 -10.20
CA TYR A 173 19.19 29.59 -9.03
C TYR A 173 18.78 28.15 -8.76
N LYS A 174 19.75 27.36 -8.32
CA LYS A 174 19.60 25.98 -7.86
C LYS A 174 19.57 25.93 -6.34
N LEU A 175 18.48 25.42 -5.77
CA LEU A 175 18.21 25.44 -4.33
C LEU A 175 18.20 24.02 -3.76
N ALA A 176 18.87 23.87 -2.61
CA ALA A 176 18.82 22.65 -1.81
C ALA A 176 17.88 22.84 -0.61
N LEU A 177 16.96 21.88 -0.40
CA LEU A 177 16.05 21.90 0.75
C LEU A 177 16.59 21.00 1.89
N ARG A 178 16.68 21.57 3.09
CA ARG A 178 17.02 20.89 4.34
C ARG A 178 15.97 21.20 5.40
N CYS A 179 15.48 20.16 6.08
CA CYS A 179 14.37 20.28 7.03
C CYS A 179 14.77 19.70 8.38
N THR A 180 14.38 20.36 9.46
CA THR A 180 14.52 19.84 10.82
C THR A 180 13.33 20.26 11.68
N SER A 181 12.82 19.34 12.48
CA SER A 181 11.74 19.56 13.45
C SER A 181 12.17 19.28 14.89
N LYS A 182 13.43 18.84 15.08
CA LYS A 182 13.95 18.44 16.39
C LYS A 182 14.98 19.46 16.86
N PRO A 183 14.64 20.29 17.85
CA PRO A 183 15.64 21.14 18.47
C PRO A 183 16.62 20.31 19.29
N ILE A 184 17.86 20.78 19.38
CA ILE A 184 18.89 20.23 20.25
C ILE A 184 19.28 21.26 21.30
N LEU A 185 19.60 20.79 22.50
CA LEU A 185 20.13 21.63 23.57
C LEU A 185 21.66 21.73 23.40
N LEU A 186 22.19 22.94 23.31
CA LEU A 186 23.63 23.21 23.35
C LEU A 186 23.90 24.26 24.43
N GLY A 187 24.56 23.83 25.51
CA GLY A 187 24.66 24.65 26.72
C GLY A 187 23.27 24.92 27.31
N ARG A 188 22.91 26.20 27.44
CA ARG A 188 21.60 26.65 27.96
C ARG A 188 20.59 27.05 26.88
N LYS A 189 20.96 26.96 25.59
CA LYS A 189 20.13 27.44 24.47
C LYS A 189 19.71 26.29 23.57
N HIS A 190 18.53 26.42 22.96
CA HIS A 190 18.01 25.46 22.00
C HIS A 190 18.32 25.89 20.57
N TYR A 191 18.72 24.92 19.74
CA TYR A 191 19.12 25.14 18.35
C TYR A 191 18.48 24.12 17.41
N PHE A 192 18.18 24.56 16.20
CA PHE A 192 18.01 23.69 15.06
C PHE A 192 19.35 23.34 14.45
N ARG A 193 19.70 22.05 14.46
CA ARG A 193 20.91 21.55 13.78
C ARG A 193 20.55 20.98 12.42
N ILE A 194 21.20 21.50 11.39
CA ILE A 194 21.04 21.06 10.00
C ILE A 194 22.42 20.65 9.49
N SER A 195 22.58 19.37 9.13
CA SER A 195 23.83 18.85 8.59
C SER A 195 23.83 18.92 7.05
N ASN A 196 25.01 19.18 6.47
CA ASN A 196 25.18 19.17 5.02
C ASN A 196 25.38 17.76 4.43
N GLY A 197 25.59 16.75 5.29
CA GLY A 197 25.95 15.39 4.91
C GLY A 197 27.42 15.26 4.49
N ILE A 198 27.99 14.06 4.62
CA ILE A 198 29.33 13.73 4.13
C ILE A 198 29.25 13.69 2.60
N GLY A 199 30.02 14.53 1.91
CA GLY A 199 30.00 14.63 0.43
C GLY A 199 29.33 15.88 -0.14
N SER A 200 29.32 17.00 0.60
CA SER A 200 28.68 18.28 0.23
C SER A 200 29.31 19.05 -0.95
N ASN A 201 29.74 18.34 -1.99
CA ASN A 201 29.96 18.92 -3.32
C ASN A 201 28.65 18.97 -4.12
N MET A 202 27.54 19.26 -3.42
CA MET A 202 26.26 19.48 -4.07
C MET A 202 26.33 20.86 -4.74
N ASP A 203 26.23 20.86 -6.05
CA ASP A 203 26.07 22.05 -6.88
C ASP A 203 24.74 22.72 -6.53
N TYR A 204 24.74 23.75 -5.69
CA TYR A 204 23.59 24.60 -5.37
C TYR A 204 24.07 26.03 -5.11
N ASP A 205 23.19 27.00 -5.33
CA ASP A 205 23.44 28.43 -5.10
C ASP A 205 22.96 28.86 -3.70
N PHE A 206 21.83 28.29 -3.26
CA PHE A 206 21.23 28.56 -1.95
C PHE A 206 20.76 27.27 -1.26
N VAL A 207 20.73 27.31 0.08
CA VAL A 207 20.09 26.31 0.92
C VAL A 207 18.87 26.92 1.58
N ILE A 208 17.71 26.30 1.39
CA ILE A 208 16.51 26.56 2.18
C ILE A 208 16.54 25.64 3.41
N CYS A 209 16.65 26.25 4.58
CA CYS A 209 16.57 25.57 5.86
C CYS A 209 15.17 25.77 6.43
N LEU A 210 14.36 24.71 6.42
CA LEU A 210 13.04 24.68 7.05
C LEU A 210 13.18 24.18 8.50
N CYS A 211 12.87 25.06 9.44
CA CYS A 211 12.89 24.78 10.87
C CYS A 211 11.46 24.75 11.41
N MET A 212 11.00 23.61 11.90
CA MET A 212 9.66 23.43 12.45
C MET A 212 9.72 23.38 13.99
N ASN A 213 8.98 24.27 14.66
CA ASN A 213 8.81 24.28 16.12
C ASN A 213 7.34 24.43 16.49
N ASN A 214 6.78 23.52 17.29
CA ASN A 214 5.41 23.65 17.84
C ASN A 214 4.34 24.08 16.80
N GLY A 215 4.38 23.49 15.60
CA GLY A 215 3.45 23.79 14.50
C GLY A 215 3.75 25.08 13.72
N LYS A 216 4.79 25.84 14.09
CA LYS A 216 5.28 27.00 13.34
C LYS A 216 6.50 26.62 12.51
N SER A 217 6.47 27.02 11.24
CA SER A 217 7.59 26.87 10.32
C SER A 217 8.34 28.18 10.14
N THR A 218 9.66 28.12 10.19
CA THR A 218 10.55 29.24 9.89
C THR A 218 11.54 28.84 8.81
N HIS A 219 11.69 29.69 7.82
CA HIS A 219 12.57 29.46 6.68
C HIS A 219 13.82 30.31 6.80
N TYR A 220 14.96 29.75 6.44
CA TYR A 220 16.20 30.50 6.24
C TYR A 220 16.71 30.24 4.83
N VAL A 221 16.95 31.32 4.08
CA VAL A 221 17.48 31.26 2.72
C VAL A 221 18.95 31.66 2.78
N ILE A 222 19.84 30.68 2.77
CA ILE A 222 21.27 30.88 3.03
C ILE A 222 22.06 30.68 1.72
N PRO A 223 22.79 31.69 1.22
CA PRO A 223 23.69 31.52 0.08
C PRO A 223 24.77 30.47 0.36
N ARG A 224 25.21 29.74 -0.68
CA ARG A 224 26.24 28.71 -0.56
C ARG A 224 27.50 29.19 0.17
N HIS A 225 27.98 30.40 -0.16
CA HIS A 225 29.19 30.97 0.45
C HIS A 225 29.05 31.26 1.95
N ALA A 226 27.83 31.45 2.44
CA ALA A 226 27.54 31.68 3.86
C ALA A 226 27.27 30.38 4.64
N MET A 227 27.18 29.24 3.96
CA MET A 227 26.88 27.94 4.56
C MET A 227 28.16 27.21 5.02
N PRO A 228 28.29 26.82 6.30
CA PRO A 228 29.49 26.11 6.76
C PRO A 228 29.59 24.70 6.17
N ARG A 229 30.82 24.19 5.99
CA ARG A 229 31.09 22.87 5.37
C ARG A 229 30.28 21.71 5.99
N TYR A 230 30.16 21.67 7.32
CA TYR A 230 29.55 20.54 8.04
C TYR A 230 28.06 20.72 8.37
N GLY A 231 27.52 21.93 8.21
CA GLY A 231 26.16 22.27 8.59
C GLY A 231 26.07 23.49 9.48
N VAL A 232 24.84 23.82 9.87
CA VAL A 232 24.51 25.03 10.63
C VAL A 232 23.70 24.70 11.88
N SER A 233 23.97 25.46 12.95
CA SER A 233 23.14 25.49 14.16
C SER A 233 22.46 26.85 14.24
N ILE A 234 21.14 26.87 14.19
CA ILE A 234 20.32 28.09 14.19
C ILE A 234 19.57 28.16 15.52
N PRO A 235 19.71 29.23 16.33
CA PRO A 235 18.96 29.35 17.58
C PRO A 235 17.46 29.50 17.31
N ILE A 236 16.61 28.90 18.13
CA ILE A 236 15.15 28.92 17.92
C ILE A 236 14.56 30.33 18.08
N GLU A 237 15.09 31.09 19.03
CA GLU A 237 14.55 32.40 19.46
C GLU A 237 15.51 33.55 19.16
N ALA A 238 16.41 33.39 18.19
CA ALA A 238 17.40 34.44 17.92
C ALA A 238 16.77 35.73 17.40
N GLY A 239 17.02 36.83 18.12
CA GLY A 239 16.87 38.19 17.60
C GLY A 239 17.89 38.52 16.50
N PRO A 240 17.73 39.66 15.79
CA PRO A 240 18.60 40.06 14.68
C PRO A 240 20.11 40.13 15.01
N LEU A 241 20.43 40.44 16.27
CA LEU A 241 21.80 40.57 16.79
C LEU A 241 22.34 39.29 17.42
N GLU A 242 21.52 38.26 17.57
CA GLU A 242 21.85 37.06 18.36
C GLU A 242 22.35 35.88 17.52
N SER A 243 22.26 35.99 16.19
CA SER A 243 22.72 34.97 15.25
C SER A 243 23.19 35.61 13.96
N LYS A 244 24.37 35.22 13.49
CA LYS A 244 24.87 35.59 12.15
C LYS A 244 23.96 35.09 11.01
N TYR A 245 23.07 34.14 11.28
CA TYR A 245 22.08 33.63 10.32
C TYR A 245 20.71 34.30 10.44
N ALA A 246 20.50 35.20 11.42
CA ALA A 246 19.24 35.92 11.57
C ALA A 246 18.92 36.75 10.32
N LYS A 247 19.94 37.32 9.66
CA LYS A 247 19.80 38.03 8.37
C LYS A 247 19.27 37.18 7.21
N PHE A 248 19.33 35.85 7.33
CA PHE A 248 18.81 34.93 6.31
C PHE A 248 17.40 34.43 6.63
N ARG A 249 16.83 34.81 7.78
CA ARG A 249 15.49 34.43 8.19
C ARG A 249 14.47 35.05 7.23
N GLU A 250 13.64 34.22 6.62
CA GLU A 250 12.64 34.59 5.60
C GLU A 250 13.24 35.47 4.47
N ALA A 251 14.54 35.32 4.19
CA ALA A 251 15.27 36.13 3.22
C ALA A 251 14.99 35.70 1.76
N TRP A 252 13.71 35.51 1.42
CA TRP A 252 13.26 35.12 0.09
C TRP A 252 13.61 36.15 -1.00
N HIS A 253 13.78 37.41 -0.61
CA HIS A 253 14.25 38.48 -1.50
C HIS A 253 15.61 38.16 -2.15
N LEU A 254 16.44 37.31 -1.52
CA LEU A 254 17.71 36.85 -2.10
C LEU A 254 17.53 35.98 -3.35
N LEU A 255 16.32 35.48 -3.60
CA LEU A 255 15.96 34.70 -4.79
C LEU A 255 15.30 35.56 -5.87
N ALA A 256 15.02 36.85 -5.58
CA ALA A 256 14.59 37.79 -6.60
C ALA A 256 15.74 38.02 -7.58
N HIS A 257 15.43 38.19 -8.87
CA HIS A 257 16.43 38.40 -9.90
C HIS A 257 17.33 39.59 -9.53
N GLU A 258 18.62 39.35 -9.34
CA GLU A 258 19.60 40.39 -9.66
C GLU A 258 19.55 40.53 -11.18
N ASN A 259 19.23 41.72 -11.68
CA ASN A 259 19.67 42.13 -13.00
C ASN A 259 21.18 41.90 -13.00
N ARG A 260 21.65 40.78 -13.58
CA ARG A 260 23.06 40.64 -13.93
C ARG A 260 23.38 41.88 -14.73
N ARG A 261 24.24 42.73 -14.17
CA ARG A 261 24.83 43.86 -14.88
C ARG A 261 25.35 43.33 -16.22
N GLU A 262 24.62 43.59 -17.28
CA GLU A 262 25.21 43.90 -18.56
C GLU A 262 25.88 45.26 -18.38
N GLU A 263 27.10 45.23 -17.85
CA GLU A 263 28.08 46.28 -18.12
C GLU A 263 29.16 45.61 -18.96
N VAL A 264 28.84 45.47 -20.25
CA VAL A 264 29.83 45.60 -21.31
C VAL A 264 29.98 47.09 -21.53
N SER A 265 31.09 47.67 -21.07
CA SER A 265 31.86 48.72 -21.74
C SER A 265 33.14 48.96 -20.93
#